data_AF-A0A2X2UZ60-F1
#
_entry.id   AF-A0A2X2UZ60-F1
#
_cell.length_a   1.000
_cell.length_b   1.000
_cell.length_c   1.000
_cell.angle_alpha   90.00
_cell.angle_beta   90.00
_cell.angle_gamma   90.00
#
_symmetry.space_group_name_H-M   'P 1'
#
loop_
_entity.id
_entity.type
_entity.pdbx_description
1 polymer ?
#
loop_
_entity_poly.entity_id
_entity_poly.type
_entity_poly.pdbx_seq_one_letter_code
_entity_poly.pdbx_strand_id
1 'polypeptide(L)'
;MTMLQLYKRSSHLVFISIIFFVLLLCGQSSAFARAQTNGDLPSKADVQSQLDALGKQKDLSALDKLVQQDLIDTLATLDKIDRVKEETTQLRQKVAQAPEKMRQATDALNALSDVDNDDETRKTLSTLSLRQLELRVAQVLDDLQNSQNDLATYNSQLVSLQTQPERVQNAMYTASQQMQQIRNRLDGTSVGDGALRPSQQTLLQAQQALLNAQIDQQRKSLEGNTVLQDTLQKQRDYVTANTNRLEHQLQLLQEAVNSKRLTLTEKTAQEAISPDETARIQANPLVKQELDVNHQLSQRLITATENGNALMQQNIKVKNWLDRALQSERNIKEQIAVLRGSLLLSRILYQQQQTLPSADELVDMTNRIADLRLEQFEVNQQRDALFQNDAFVGQTGRRAH
;
A
#
# COMPACT_ATOMS: atom_id res chain seq x y z
N MET A 1 -8.24 57.78 -85.66
CA MET A 1 -9.03 56.96 -84.72
C MET A 1 -8.08 56.05 -83.93
N THR A 2 -7.16 56.61 -83.13
CA THR A 2 -6.07 55.83 -82.51
C THR A 2 -5.63 56.30 -81.11
N MET A 3 -5.90 57.54 -80.69
CA MET A 3 -5.44 58.02 -79.36
C MET A 3 -6.37 57.64 -78.19
N LEU A 4 -7.68 57.48 -78.42
CA LEU A 4 -8.64 57.18 -77.34
C LEU A 4 -8.59 55.71 -76.86
N GLN A 5 -8.17 54.78 -77.72
CA GLN A 5 -8.05 53.36 -77.35
C GLN A 5 -6.78 53.05 -76.54
N LEU A 6 -5.69 53.81 -76.73
CA LEU A 6 -4.46 53.66 -75.97
C LEU A 6 -4.61 54.12 -74.51
N TYR A 7 -5.35 55.20 -74.27
CA TYR A 7 -5.60 55.70 -72.91
C TYR A 7 -6.44 54.73 -72.06
N LYS A 8 -7.47 54.13 -72.66
CA LYS A 8 -8.33 53.15 -71.99
C LYS A 8 -7.57 51.87 -71.64
N ARG A 9 -6.69 51.40 -72.54
CA ARG A 9 -5.87 50.19 -72.34
C ARG A 9 -4.76 50.39 -71.30
N SER A 10 -4.16 51.58 -71.25
CA SER A 10 -3.21 52.03 -70.21
C SER A 10 -3.85 52.08 -68.82
N SER A 11 -5.04 52.68 -68.70
CA SER A 11 -5.77 52.80 -67.44
C SER A 11 -6.16 51.44 -66.85
N HIS A 12 -6.55 50.48 -67.69
CA HIS A 12 -6.86 49.11 -67.24
C HIS A 12 -5.62 48.33 -66.78
N LEU A 13 -4.45 48.52 -67.42
CA LEU A 13 -3.20 47.88 -67.01
C LEU A 13 -2.68 48.41 -65.67
N VAL A 14 -2.79 49.73 -65.43
CA VAL A 14 -2.44 50.35 -64.15
C VAL A 14 -3.37 49.88 -63.04
N PHE A 15 -4.68 49.77 -63.31
CA PHE A 15 -5.65 49.30 -62.33
C PHE A 15 -5.45 47.82 -61.95
N ILE A 16 -5.14 46.96 -62.94
CA ILE A 16 -4.82 45.55 -62.69
C ILE A 16 -3.52 45.41 -61.91
N SER A 17 -2.50 46.22 -62.20
CA SER A 17 -1.22 46.19 -61.46
C SER A 17 -1.37 46.66 -60.01
N ILE A 18 -2.26 47.63 -59.72
CA ILE A 18 -2.56 48.10 -58.36
C ILE A 18 -3.36 47.04 -57.59
N ILE A 19 -4.33 46.38 -58.23
CA ILE A 19 -5.10 45.28 -57.61
C ILE A 19 -4.19 44.08 -57.30
N PHE A 20 -3.27 43.75 -58.20
CA PHE A 20 -2.30 42.67 -57.97
C PHE A 20 -1.31 43.01 -56.84
N PHE A 21 -0.91 44.28 -56.71
CA PHE A 21 -0.02 44.74 -55.63
C PHE A 21 -0.72 44.77 -54.26
N VAL A 22 -2.01 45.10 -54.21
CA VAL A 22 -2.84 45.05 -52.98
C VAL A 22 -3.13 43.60 -52.56
N LEU A 23 -3.35 42.69 -53.51
CA LEU A 23 -3.50 41.24 -53.22
C LEU A 23 -2.19 40.58 -52.78
N LEU A 24 -1.04 41.03 -53.28
CA LEU A 24 0.28 40.52 -52.87
C LEU A 24 0.73 41.05 -51.49
N LEU A 25 0.32 42.27 -51.10
CA LEU A 25 0.57 42.80 -49.76
C LEU A 25 -0.34 42.17 -48.68
N CYS A 26 -1.50 41.62 -49.03
CA CYS A 26 -2.36 40.89 -48.09
C CYS A 26 -1.99 39.41 -47.90
N GLY A 27 -1.05 38.86 -48.69
CA GLY A 27 -0.71 37.43 -48.70
C GLY A 27 0.52 37.00 -47.90
N GLN A 28 1.23 37.92 -47.23
CA GLN A 28 2.51 37.62 -46.57
C GLN A 28 2.45 37.66 -45.02
N SER A 29 1.27 37.85 -44.44
CA SER A 29 1.07 37.94 -42.98
C SER A 29 0.14 36.84 -42.46
N SER A 30 0.34 35.61 -42.92
CA SER A 30 -0.43 34.43 -42.47
C SER A 30 0.46 33.40 -41.78
N ALA A 31 1.33 33.85 -40.88
CA ALA A 31 1.90 33.03 -39.83
C ALA A 31 1.88 33.89 -38.55
N PHE A 32 1.21 33.39 -37.51
CA PHE A 32 0.98 34.05 -36.22
C PHE A 32 -0.09 35.14 -36.17
N ALA A 33 -1.33 34.77 -36.54
CA ALA A 33 -2.51 35.39 -35.96
C ALA A 33 -3.62 34.34 -35.82
N ARG A 34 -3.40 33.33 -34.97
CA ARG A 34 -4.54 32.74 -34.27
C ARG A 34 -4.97 33.80 -33.27
N ALA A 35 -6.02 34.54 -33.61
CA ALA A 35 -6.82 35.21 -32.61
C ALA A 35 -7.21 34.13 -31.58
N GLN A 36 -6.62 34.19 -30.39
CA GLN A 36 -7.14 33.48 -29.24
C GLN A 36 -8.57 33.97 -29.06
N THR A 37 -9.52 33.14 -29.44
CA THR A 37 -10.89 33.26 -28.97
C THR A 37 -10.84 33.25 -27.45
N ASN A 38 -11.32 34.34 -26.84
CA ASN A 38 -11.49 34.46 -25.39
C ASN A 38 -12.21 33.20 -24.87
N GLY A 39 -11.48 32.31 -24.18
CA GLY A 39 -12.08 31.18 -23.45
C GLY A 39 -11.26 29.89 -23.42
N ASP A 40 -10.47 29.57 -24.45
CA ASP A 40 -9.70 28.32 -24.49
C ASP A 40 -8.26 28.51 -24.04
N LEU A 41 -7.83 27.68 -23.09
CA LEU A 41 -6.44 27.61 -22.65
C LEU A 41 -5.52 27.22 -23.83
N PRO A 42 -4.31 27.79 -23.92
CA PRO A 42 -3.37 27.39 -24.95
C PRO A 42 -2.99 25.92 -24.77
N SER A 43 -2.77 25.21 -25.89
CA SER A 43 -2.25 23.84 -25.79
C SER A 43 -0.79 23.86 -25.35
N LYS A 44 -0.32 22.76 -24.73
CA LYS A 44 1.10 22.63 -24.37
C LYS A 44 2.03 22.80 -25.59
N ALA A 45 1.61 22.30 -26.74
CA ALA A 45 2.36 22.45 -27.99
C ALA A 45 2.47 23.92 -28.40
N ASP A 46 1.41 24.72 -28.23
CA ASP A 46 1.43 26.14 -28.54
C ASP A 46 2.37 26.92 -27.60
N VAL A 47 2.32 26.64 -26.29
CA VAL A 47 3.20 27.30 -25.31
C VAL A 47 4.66 26.88 -25.52
N GLN A 48 4.92 25.60 -25.82
CA GLN A 48 6.27 25.12 -26.16
C GLN A 48 6.80 25.79 -27.43
N SER A 49 5.98 25.92 -28.47
CA SER A 49 6.37 26.62 -29.69
C SER A 49 6.72 28.09 -29.44
N GLN A 50 6.06 28.75 -28.48
CA GLN A 50 6.39 30.14 -28.10
C GLN A 50 7.74 30.20 -27.36
N LEU A 51 8.01 29.25 -26.47
CA LEU A 51 9.32 29.12 -25.81
C LEU A 51 10.44 28.85 -26.80
N ASP A 52 10.24 27.96 -27.76
CA ASP A 52 11.24 27.63 -28.78
C ASP A 52 11.52 28.83 -29.69
N ALA A 53 10.50 29.67 -29.97
CA ALA A 53 10.66 30.91 -30.73
C ALA A 53 11.49 31.95 -29.96
N LEU A 54 11.20 32.13 -28.65
CA LEU A 54 11.98 32.98 -27.75
C LEU A 54 13.43 32.50 -27.59
N GLY A 55 13.64 31.18 -27.48
CA GLY A 55 14.96 30.58 -27.36
C GLY A 55 15.86 30.72 -28.60
N LYS A 56 15.29 31.05 -29.77
CA LYS A 56 16.05 31.30 -31.01
C LYS A 56 16.60 32.73 -31.10
N GLN A 57 16.19 33.64 -30.23
CA GLN A 57 16.76 34.99 -30.16
C GLN A 57 18.13 34.96 -29.49
N LYS A 58 19.12 35.64 -30.10
CA LYS A 58 20.51 35.66 -29.59
C LYS A 58 20.68 36.42 -28.27
N ASP A 59 19.86 37.45 -28.04
CA ASP A 59 19.88 38.27 -26.83
C ASP A 59 18.45 38.46 -26.31
N LEU A 60 18.12 37.91 -25.14
CA LEU A 60 16.84 38.14 -24.48
C LEU A 60 16.90 39.41 -23.62
N SER A 61 15.94 40.33 -23.83
CA SER A 61 15.75 41.48 -22.96
C SER A 61 15.26 41.06 -21.56
N ALA A 62 15.28 41.99 -20.60
CA ALA A 62 14.70 41.73 -19.28
C ALA A 62 13.20 41.38 -19.34
N LEU A 63 12.47 41.95 -20.30
CA LEU A 63 11.07 41.63 -20.54
C LEU A 63 10.90 40.23 -21.13
N ASP A 64 11.76 39.85 -22.09
CA ASP A 64 11.71 38.53 -22.73
C ASP A 64 12.00 37.41 -21.72
N LYS A 65 12.88 37.65 -20.75
CA LYS A 65 13.13 36.72 -19.64
C LYS A 65 11.90 36.52 -18.74
N LEU A 66 11.14 37.59 -18.47
CA LEU A 66 9.88 37.49 -17.73
C LEU A 66 8.83 36.71 -18.53
N VAL A 67 8.72 36.97 -19.84
CA VAL A 67 7.82 36.21 -20.73
C VAL A 67 8.22 34.74 -20.77
N GLN A 68 9.50 34.43 -20.89
CA GLN A 68 10.02 33.06 -20.85
C GLN A 68 9.63 32.35 -19.55
N GLN A 69 9.79 33.01 -18.40
CA GLN A 69 9.37 32.45 -17.10
C GLN A 69 7.86 32.21 -17.04
N ASP A 70 7.05 33.20 -17.45
CA ASP A 70 5.58 33.07 -17.48
C ASP A 70 5.14 31.86 -18.32
N LEU A 71 5.78 31.62 -19.47
CA LEU A 71 5.49 30.49 -20.37
C LEU A 71 5.94 29.14 -19.78
N ILE A 72 7.10 29.08 -19.13
CA ILE A 72 7.57 27.88 -18.40
C ILE A 72 6.59 27.51 -17.29
N ASP A 73 6.17 28.50 -16.49
CA ASP A 73 5.21 28.29 -15.40
C ASP A 73 3.82 27.91 -15.94
N THR A 74 3.45 28.44 -17.11
CA THR A 74 2.22 28.06 -17.81
C THR A 74 2.26 26.58 -18.21
N LEU A 75 3.34 26.09 -18.83
CA LEU A 75 3.50 24.67 -19.16
C LEU A 75 3.42 23.78 -17.92
N ALA A 76 4.15 24.12 -16.86
CA ALA A 76 4.11 23.36 -15.61
C ALA A 76 2.70 23.34 -14.99
N THR A 77 1.93 24.42 -15.15
CA THR A 77 0.53 24.50 -14.70
C THR A 77 -0.38 23.63 -15.55
N LEU A 78 -0.22 23.62 -16.87
CA LEU A 78 -0.95 22.73 -17.78
C LEU A 78 -0.66 21.25 -17.48
N ASP A 79 0.57 20.89 -17.15
CA ASP A 79 0.93 19.55 -16.70
C ASP A 79 0.19 19.14 -15.42
N LYS A 80 0.10 20.05 -14.45
CA LYS A 80 -0.65 19.79 -13.21
C LYS A 80 -2.14 19.60 -13.48
N ILE A 81 -2.72 20.36 -14.42
CA ILE A 81 -4.14 20.20 -14.80
C ILE A 81 -4.39 18.79 -15.31
N ASP A 82 -3.53 18.28 -16.19
CA ASP A 82 -3.71 16.94 -16.76
C ASP A 82 -3.58 15.85 -15.70
N ARG A 83 -2.62 15.97 -14.77
CA ARG A 83 -2.49 15.05 -13.64
C ARG A 83 -3.74 15.04 -12.76
N VAL A 84 -4.28 16.21 -12.40
CA VAL A 84 -5.53 16.30 -11.60
C VAL A 84 -6.70 15.66 -12.34
N LYS A 85 -6.81 15.82 -13.67
CA LYS A 85 -7.85 15.18 -14.47
C LYS A 85 -7.70 13.65 -14.49
N GLU A 86 -6.47 13.16 -14.61
CA GLU A 86 -6.17 11.73 -14.56
C GLU A 86 -6.53 11.14 -13.19
N GLU A 87 -6.08 11.76 -12.10
CA GLU A 87 -6.43 11.38 -10.73
C GLU A 87 -7.95 11.39 -10.50
N THR A 88 -8.65 12.38 -11.05
CA THR A 88 -10.12 12.45 -10.99
C THR A 88 -10.76 11.27 -11.72
N THR A 89 -10.20 10.86 -12.86
CA THR A 89 -10.70 9.70 -13.62
C THR A 89 -10.48 8.41 -12.85
N GLN A 90 -9.29 8.21 -12.27
CA GLN A 90 -8.98 7.06 -11.42
C GLN A 90 -9.89 7.01 -10.18
N LEU A 91 -10.16 8.16 -9.54
CA LEU A 91 -11.10 8.26 -8.43
C LEU A 91 -12.51 7.80 -8.83
N ARG A 92 -13.02 8.28 -9.98
CA ARG A 92 -14.34 7.86 -10.49
C ARG A 92 -14.39 6.35 -10.74
N GLN A 93 -13.33 5.76 -11.29
CA GLN A 93 -13.23 4.31 -11.48
C GLN A 93 -13.25 3.55 -10.16
N LYS A 94 -12.49 4.01 -9.15
CA LYS A 94 -12.50 3.41 -7.80
C LYS A 94 -13.89 3.44 -7.17
N VAL A 95 -14.58 4.58 -7.25
CA VAL A 95 -15.96 4.74 -6.75
C VAL A 95 -16.92 3.82 -7.49
N ALA A 96 -16.80 3.68 -8.81
CA ALA A 96 -17.65 2.78 -9.60
C ALA A 96 -17.43 1.29 -9.28
N GLN A 97 -16.21 0.90 -8.90
CA GLN A 97 -15.88 -0.48 -8.50
C GLN A 97 -16.23 -0.79 -7.04
N ALA A 98 -16.44 0.22 -6.21
CA ALA A 98 -16.63 0.05 -4.77
C ALA A 98 -17.85 -0.83 -4.41
N PRO A 99 -19.03 -0.71 -5.05
CA PRO A 99 -20.17 -1.57 -4.77
C PRO A 99 -19.89 -3.06 -5.00
N GLU A 100 -19.16 -3.41 -6.06
CA GLU A 100 -18.83 -4.81 -6.35
C GLU A 100 -17.82 -5.35 -5.34
N LYS A 101 -16.82 -4.57 -4.94
CA LYS A 101 -15.89 -4.94 -3.87
C LYS A 101 -16.60 -5.11 -2.52
N MET A 102 -17.58 -4.27 -2.23
CA MET A 102 -18.41 -4.37 -1.02
C MET A 102 -19.23 -5.66 -1.02
N ARG A 103 -19.83 -6.03 -2.17
CA ARG A 103 -20.55 -7.29 -2.34
C ARG A 103 -19.63 -8.49 -2.13
N GLN A 104 -18.45 -8.50 -2.76
CA GLN A 104 -17.44 -9.56 -2.58
C GLN A 104 -17.03 -9.73 -1.11
N ALA A 105 -16.75 -8.62 -0.41
CA ALA A 105 -16.41 -8.67 1.02
C ALA A 105 -17.57 -9.20 1.87
N THR A 106 -18.82 -8.83 1.53
CA THR A 106 -20.02 -9.30 2.23
C THR A 106 -20.24 -10.80 2.02
N ASP A 107 -20.14 -11.27 0.77
CA ASP A 107 -20.30 -12.69 0.43
C ASP A 107 -19.20 -13.53 1.10
N ALA A 108 -17.96 -13.06 1.08
CA ALA A 108 -16.85 -13.72 1.75
C ALA A 108 -17.02 -13.75 3.27
N LEU A 109 -17.51 -12.67 3.88
CA LEU A 109 -17.81 -12.63 5.32
C LEU A 109 -18.95 -13.60 5.69
N ASN A 110 -19.99 -13.69 4.87
CA ASN A 110 -21.07 -14.65 5.08
C ASN A 110 -20.58 -16.10 4.95
N ALA A 111 -19.68 -16.38 4.01
CA ALA A 111 -19.07 -17.70 3.83
C ALA A 111 -18.18 -18.10 5.03
N LEU A 112 -17.57 -17.14 5.74
CA LEU A 112 -16.82 -17.40 6.98
C LEU A 112 -17.71 -17.76 8.17
N SER A 113 -19.01 -17.46 8.10
CA SER A 113 -19.95 -17.68 9.22
C SER A 113 -20.48 -19.12 9.27
N ASP A 114 -20.17 -19.95 8.27
CA ASP A 114 -20.47 -21.38 8.32
C ASP A 114 -19.53 -22.04 9.35
N VAL A 115 -20.12 -22.60 10.41
CA VAL A 115 -19.39 -23.05 11.60
C VAL A 115 -18.51 -24.24 11.24
N ASP A 116 -17.20 -24.02 11.16
CA ASP A 116 -16.22 -25.10 11.10
C ASP A 116 -16.43 -25.99 12.35
N ASN A 117 -16.76 -27.27 12.13
CA ASN A 117 -16.82 -28.23 13.23
C ASN A 117 -15.38 -28.55 13.65
N ASP A 118 -14.95 -27.98 14.76
CA ASP A 118 -13.62 -28.20 15.34
C ASP A 118 -13.28 -29.69 15.47
N ASP A 119 -14.25 -30.56 15.78
CA ASP A 119 -13.99 -31.99 15.95
C ASP A 119 -13.70 -32.69 14.62
N GLU A 120 -14.45 -32.35 13.56
CA GLU A 120 -14.15 -32.82 12.20
C GLU A 120 -12.81 -32.29 11.70
N THR A 121 -12.49 -31.04 12.05
CA THR A 121 -11.20 -30.42 11.72
C THR A 121 -10.06 -31.15 12.44
N ARG A 122 -10.17 -31.38 13.76
CA ARG A 122 -9.19 -32.14 14.55
C ARG A 122 -8.99 -33.55 14.01
N LYS A 123 -10.07 -34.27 13.68
CA LYS A 123 -9.99 -35.60 13.04
C LYS A 123 -9.19 -35.52 11.75
N THR A 124 -9.53 -34.58 10.86
CA THR A 124 -8.82 -34.39 9.59
C THR A 124 -7.33 -34.11 9.81
N LEU A 125 -7.00 -33.18 10.71
CA LEU A 125 -5.61 -32.83 11.04
C LEU A 125 -4.82 -34.01 11.60
N SER A 126 -5.43 -34.86 12.43
CA SER A 126 -4.76 -36.02 13.03
C SER A 126 -4.27 -37.05 11.99
N THR A 127 -4.95 -37.15 10.85
CA THR A 127 -4.58 -38.06 9.74
C THR A 127 -3.35 -37.59 8.97
N LEU A 128 -2.99 -36.31 9.07
CA LEU A 128 -1.88 -35.74 8.35
C LEU A 128 -0.53 -36.15 8.98
N SER A 129 0.50 -36.17 8.14
CA SER A 129 1.88 -36.32 8.59
C SER A 129 2.39 -35.04 9.26
N LEU A 130 3.41 -35.16 10.11
CA LEU A 130 4.03 -34.00 10.77
C LEU A 130 4.48 -32.94 9.76
N ARG A 131 5.10 -33.36 8.65
CA ARG A 131 5.54 -32.45 7.58
C ARG A 131 4.38 -31.71 6.92
N GLN A 132 3.24 -32.38 6.70
CA GLN A 132 2.06 -31.72 6.13
C GLN A 132 1.44 -30.72 7.10
N LEU A 133 1.43 -31.04 8.39
CA LEU A 133 0.97 -30.12 9.44
C LEU A 133 1.87 -28.88 9.54
N GLU A 134 3.20 -29.06 9.53
CA GLU A 134 4.17 -27.95 9.55
C GLU A 134 4.06 -27.05 8.32
N LEU A 135 3.83 -27.62 7.13
CA LEU A 135 3.56 -26.83 5.91
C LEU A 135 2.28 -26.01 6.03
N ARG A 136 1.21 -26.58 6.58
CA ARG A 136 -0.04 -25.85 6.82
C ARG A 136 0.12 -24.74 7.86
N VAL A 137 0.90 -24.97 8.92
CA VAL A 137 1.26 -23.92 9.90
C VAL A 137 1.96 -22.76 9.20
N ALA A 138 2.95 -23.04 8.35
CA ALA A 138 3.66 -22.01 7.60
C ALA A 138 2.72 -21.20 6.68
N GLN A 139 1.79 -21.88 5.99
CA GLN A 139 0.80 -21.24 5.13
C GLN A 139 -0.16 -20.35 5.91
N VAL A 140 -0.71 -20.83 7.03
CA VAL A 140 -1.63 -20.03 7.87
C VAL A 140 -0.92 -18.82 8.47
N LEU A 141 0.38 -18.92 8.79
CA LEU A 141 1.17 -17.77 9.23
C LEU A 141 1.37 -16.73 8.12
N ASP A 142 1.57 -17.15 6.87
CA ASP A 142 1.65 -16.24 5.72
C ASP A 142 0.30 -15.55 5.45
N ASP A 143 -0.80 -16.32 5.49
CA ASP A 143 -2.17 -15.81 5.33
C ASP A 143 -2.54 -14.82 6.46
N LEU A 144 -2.08 -15.07 7.69
CA LEU A 144 -2.24 -14.16 8.82
C LEU A 144 -1.48 -12.86 8.60
N GLN A 145 -0.24 -12.93 8.10
CA GLN A 145 0.55 -11.76 7.80
C GLN A 145 -0.11 -10.91 6.70
N ASN A 146 -0.59 -11.54 5.63
CA ASN A 146 -1.31 -10.88 4.56
C ASN A 146 -2.61 -10.22 5.06
N SER A 147 -3.40 -10.92 5.88
CA SER A 147 -4.61 -10.37 6.48
C SER A 147 -4.32 -9.16 7.38
N GLN A 148 -3.23 -9.20 8.16
CA GLN A 148 -2.83 -8.06 8.99
C GLN A 148 -2.39 -6.84 8.15
N ASN A 149 -1.69 -7.06 7.03
CA ASN A 149 -1.31 -6.00 6.10
C ASN A 149 -2.55 -5.35 5.44
N ASP A 150 -3.52 -6.16 5.04
CA ASP A 150 -4.79 -5.69 4.48
C ASP A 150 -5.57 -4.87 5.52
N LEU A 151 -5.68 -5.38 6.75
CA LEU A 151 -6.36 -4.70 7.85
C LEU A 151 -5.76 -3.31 8.11
N ALA A 152 -4.44 -3.24 8.15
CA ALA A 152 -3.70 -2.01 8.31
C ALA A 152 -3.93 -1.01 7.16
N THR A 153 -3.88 -1.52 5.93
CA THR A 153 -4.14 -0.73 4.72
C THR A 153 -5.56 -0.14 4.73
N TYR A 154 -6.58 -0.96 5.03
CA TYR A 154 -7.96 -0.51 5.11
C TYR A 154 -8.18 0.48 6.24
N ASN A 155 -7.56 0.28 7.41
CA ASN A 155 -7.64 1.23 8.52
C ASN A 155 -7.03 2.59 8.15
N SER A 156 -5.85 2.62 7.52
CA SER A 156 -5.22 3.87 7.05
C SER A 156 -6.10 4.61 6.03
N GLN A 157 -6.67 3.87 5.07
CA GLN A 157 -7.58 4.43 4.07
C GLN A 157 -8.89 4.95 4.70
N LEU A 158 -9.47 4.21 5.65
CA LEU A 158 -10.67 4.64 6.38
C LEU A 158 -10.43 5.94 7.14
N VAL A 159 -9.31 6.08 7.85
CA VAL A 159 -8.97 7.32 8.54
C VAL A 159 -8.81 8.48 7.56
N SER A 160 -8.17 8.24 6.42
CA SER A 160 -8.05 9.25 5.36
C SER A 160 -9.44 9.68 4.86
N LEU A 161 -10.35 8.74 4.60
CA LEU A 161 -11.72 9.05 4.16
C LEU A 161 -12.55 9.76 5.24
N GLN A 162 -12.41 9.38 6.51
CA GLN A 162 -13.10 10.01 7.65
C GLN A 162 -12.68 11.47 7.84
N THR A 163 -11.40 11.76 7.62
CA THR A 163 -10.82 13.11 7.74
C THR A 163 -10.92 13.92 6.46
N GLN A 164 -11.34 13.28 5.35
CA GLN A 164 -11.45 13.92 4.04
C GLN A 164 -12.41 15.12 4.00
N PRO A 165 -13.61 15.10 4.62
CA PRO A 165 -14.52 16.25 4.56
C PRO A 165 -13.90 17.54 5.11
N GLU A 166 -13.18 17.46 6.24
CA GLU A 166 -12.49 18.61 6.84
C GLU A 166 -11.37 19.12 5.92
N ARG A 167 -10.55 18.21 5.39
CA ARG A 167 -9.46 18.58 4.46
C ARG A 167 -9.99 19.21 3.18
N VAL A 168 -11.07 18.66 2.62
CA VAL A 168 -11.73 19.21 1.43
C VAL A 168 -12.28 20.59 1.73
N GLN A 169 -12.96 20.79 2.86
CA GLN A 169 -13.50 22.09 3.24
C GLN A 169 -12.40 23.16 3.31
N ASN A 170 -11.28 22.85 3.97
CA ASN A 170 -10.12 23.73 4.03
C ASN A 170 -9.52 24.01 2.65
N ALA A 171 -9.34 22.97 1.83
CA ALA A 171 -8.82 23.11 0.47
C ALA A 171 -9.74 23.96 -0.44
N MET A 172 -11.06 23.75 -0.36
CA MET A 172 -12.05 24.53 -1.12
C MET A 172 -12.06 25.99 -0.70
N TYR A 173 -11.94 26.27 0.60
CA TYR A 173 -11.84 27.65 1.10
C TYR A 173 -10.60 28.36 0.56
N THR A 174 -9.42 27.72 0.64
CA THR A 174 -8.17 28.27 0.10
C THR A 174 -8.24 28.45 -1.43
N ALA A 175 -8.75 27.46 -2.16
CA ALA A 175 -8.91 27.54 -3.61
C ALA A 175 -9.86 28.68 -4.01
N SER A 176 -10.96 28.90 -3.27
CA SER A 176 -11.89 30.01 -3.51
C SER A 176 -11.24 31.37 -3.29
N GLN A 177 -10.44 31.52 -2.23
CA GLN A 177 -9.68 32.76 -1.96
C GLN A 177 -8.68 33.07 -3.09
N GLN A 178 -7.91 32.07 -3.52
CA GLN A 178 -6.95 32.20 -4.63
C GLN A 178 -7.66 32.51 -5.95
N MET A 179 -8.80 31.87 -6.20
CA MET A 179 -9.62 32.13 -7.38
C MET A 179 -10.09 33.58 -7.43
N GLN A 180 -10.52 34.15 -6.31
CA GLN A 180 -10.95 35.55 -6.23
C GLN A 180 -9.77 36.51 -6.45
N GLN A 181 -8.60 36.21 -5.89
CA GLN A 181 -7.38 37.00 -6.15
C GLN A 181 -6.99 36.97 -7.63
N ILE A 182 -7.05 35.80 -8.27
CA ILE A 182 -6.75 35.67 -9.70
C ILE A 182 -7.77 36.47 -10.54
N ARG A 183 -9.07 36.38 -10.22
CA ARG A 183 -10.10 37.20 -10.91
C ARG A 183 -9.85 38.69 -10.75
N ASN A 184 -9.63 39.18 -9.52
CA ASN A 184 -9.37 40.60 -9.27
C ASN A 184 -8.14 41.11 -10.05
N ARG A 185 -7.11 40.27 -10.20
CA ARG A 185 -5.93 40.58 -11.01
C ARG A 185 -6.24 40.61 -12.50
N LEU A 186 -6.94 39.60 -13.01
CA LEU A 186 -7.35 39.54 -14.42
C LEU A 186 -8.29 40.69 -14.81
N ASP A 187 -9.19 41.10 -13.91
CA ASP A 187 -10.15 42.20 -14.11
C ASP A 187 -9.50 43.59 -13.95
N GLY A 188 -8.23 43.66 -13.51
CA GLY A 188 -7.52 44.92 -13.28
C GLY A 188 -8.08 45.76 -12.13
N THR A 189 -8.84 45.14 -11.22
CA THR A 189 -9.50 45.82 -10.09
C THR A 189 -8.61 45.93 -8.84
N SER A 190 -7.39 45.37 -8.89
CA SER A 190 -6.40 45.44 -7.81
C SER A 190 -5.67 46.79 -7.80
N VAL A 191 -5.75 47.53 -6.69
CA VAL A 191 -5.15 48.87 -6.57
C VAL A 191 -3.61 48.76 -6.51
N GLY A 192 -2.92 49.33 -7.51
CA GLY A 192 -1.46 49.40 -7.54
C GLY A 192 -0.76 48.33 -8.39
N ASP A 193 -1.49 47.37 -8.97
CA ASP A 193 -0.93 46.44 -9.96
C ASP A 193 -0.85 47.13 -11.34
N GLY A 194 0.32 47.08 -11.99
CA GLY A 194 0.52 47.59 -13.35
C GLY A 194 -0.23 46.73 -14.40
N ALA A 195 -0.30 47.21 -15.64
CA ALA A 195 -0.91 46.46 -16.74
C ALA A 195 -0.29 45.05 -16.88
N LEU A 196 -1.13 44.02 -16.90
CA LEU A 196 -0.67 42.63 -17.04
C LEU A 196 -0.08 42.40 -18.43
N ARG A 197 1.06 41.70 -18.48
CA ARG A 197 1.61 41.20 -19.75
C ARG A 197 0.70 40.10 -20.33
N PRO A 198 0.63 39.94 -21.66
CA PRO A 198 -0.16 38.85 -22.26
C PRO A 198 0.25 37.44 -21.78
N SER A 199 1.55 37.20 -21.59
CA SER A 199 2.08 35.94 -21.03
C SER A 199 1.59 35.70 -19.59
N GLN A 200 1.55 36.76 -18.79
CA GLN A 200 1.08 36.71 -17.41
C GLN A 200 -0.44 36.51 -17.32
N GLN A 201 -1.22 37.11 -18.22
CA GLN A 201 -2.66 36.85 -18.33
C GLN A 201 -2.92 35.36 -18.64
N THR A 202 -2.15 34.80 -19.57
CA THR A 202 -2.23 33.38 -19.94
C THR A 202 -1.89 32.47 -18.75
N LEU A 203 -0.84 32.79 -18.00
CA LEU A 203 -0.47 32.07 -16.77
C LEU A 203 -1.60 32.11 -15.73
N LEU A 204 -2.18 33.29 -15.48
CA LEU A 204 -3.29 33.45 -14.53
C LEU A 204 -4.54 32.67 -14.95
N GLN A 205 -4.86 32.63 -16.25
CA GLN A 205 -5.93 31.80 -16.78
C GLN A 205 -5.65 30.30 -16.59
N ALA A 206 -4.40 29.86 -16.81
CA ALA A 206 -3.98 28.48 -16.53
C ALA A 206 -4.09 28.12 -15.05
N GLN A 207 -3.68 29.02 -14.15
CA GLN A 207 -3.82 28.83 -12.70
C GLN A 207 -5.29 28.75 -12.27
N GLN A 208 -6.16 29.59 -12.84
CA GLN A 208 -7.61 29.51 -12.62
C GLN A 208 -8.16 28.15 -13.08
N ALA A 209 -7.76 27.66 -14.25
CA ALA A 209 -8.19 26.35 -14.75
C ALA A 209 -7.72 25.19 -13.85
N LEU A 210 -6.49 25.27 -13.32
CA LEU A 210 -5.97 24.31 -12.35
C LEU A 210 -6.81 24.29 -11.07
N LEU A 211 -7.10 25.45 -10.49
CA LEU A 211 -7.94 25.53 -9.30
C LEU A 211 -9.35 24.98 -9.54
N ASN A 212 -9.94 25.27 -10.71
CA ASN A 212 -11.24 24.70 -11.08
C ASN A 212 -11.19 23.16 -11.20
N ALA A 213 -10.14 22.61 -11.81
CA ALA A 213 -9.94 21.16 -11.91
C ALA A 213 -9.77 20.52 -10.52
N GLN A 214 -9.03 21.16 -9.61
CA GLN A 214 -8.89 20.71 -8.22
C GLN A 214 -10.23 20.78 -7.48
N ILE A 215 -11.02 21.83 -7.67
CA ILE A 215 -12.37 21.94 -7.09
C ILE A 215 -13.27 20.80 -7.57
N ASP A 216 -13.28 20.47 -8.87
CA ASP A 216 -14.05 19.34 -9.38
C ASP A 216 -13.59 18.01 -8.76
N GLN A 217 -12.28 17.77 -8.70
CA GLN A 217 -11.70 16.58 -8.07
C GLN A 217 -12.16 16.44 -6.61
N GLN A 218 -12.05 17.51 -5.83
CA GLN A 218 -12.42 17.49 -4.41
C GLN A 218 -13.93 17.23 -4.22
N ARG A 219 -14.80 17.83 -5.07
CA ARG A 219 -16.24 17.54 -5.07
C ARG A 219 -16.53 16.08 -5.38
N LYS A 220 -15.91 15.53 -6.44
CA LYS A 220 -16.03 14.11 -6.79
C LYS A 220 -15.54 13.19 -5.67
N SER A 221 -14.53 13.62 -4.93
CA SER A 221 -14.04 12.86 -3.77
C SER A 221 -15.05 12.81 -2.63
N LEU A 222 -15.78 13.90 -2.38
CA LEU A 222 -16.85 13.94 -1.40
C LEU A 222 -18.05 13.10 -1.83
N GLU A 223 -18.44 13.17 -3.11
CA GLU A 223 -19.54 12.37 -3.67
C GLU A 223 -19.29 10.86 -3.48
N GLY A 224 -18.04 10.41 -3.71
CA GLY A 224 -17.65 9.01 -3.55
C GLY A 224 -17.32 8.60 -2.12
N ASN A 225 -17.20 9.53 -1.18
CA ASN A 225 -16.62 9.27 0.14
C ASN A 225 -17.40 8.21 0.91
N THR A 226 -18.73 8.35 1.01
CA THR A 226 -19.58 7.40 1.76
C THR A 226 -19.50 5.99 1.19
N VAL A 227 -19.61 5.83 -0.13
CA VAL A 227 -19.56 4.50 -0.77
C VAL A 227 -18.19 3.84 -0.54
N LEU A 228 -17.11 4.61 -0.62
CA LEU A 228 -15.77 4.10 -0.34
C LEU A 228 -15.59 3.73 1.15
N GLN A 229 -16.14 4.53 2.07
CA GLN A 229 -16.11 4.23 3.50
C GLN A 229 -16.87 2.94 3.81
N ASP A 230 -18.10 2.78 3.31
CA ASP A 230 -18.92 1.58 3.53
C ASP A 230 -18.25 0.33 2.97
N THR A 231 -17.64 0.46 1.79
CA THR A 231 -16.88 -0.63 1.16
C THR A 231 -15.67 -1.03 2.00
N LEU A 232 -14.84 -0.06 2.41
CA LEU A 232 -13.66 -0.34 3.24
C LEU A 232 -14.04 -0.86 4.63
N GLN A 233 -15.15 -0.40 5.20
CA GLN A 233 -15.67 -0.91 6.46
C GLN A 233 -16.01 -2.40 6.32
N LYS A 234 -16.70 -2.80 5.24
CA LYS A 234 -17.01 -4.22 4.98
C LYS A 234 -15.76 -5.06 4.71
N GLN A 235 -14.79 -4.52 3.97
CA GLN A 235 -13.52 -5.19 3.75
C GLN A 235 -12.74 -5.38 5.06
N ARG A 236 -12.73 -4.37 5.94
CA ARG A 236 -12.15 -4.45 7.28
C ARG A 236 -12.86 -5.49 8.13
N ASP A 237 -14.18 -5.51 8.14
CA ASP A 237 -14.98 -6.49 8.90
C ASP A 237 -14.68 -7.92 8.43
N TYR A 238 -14.65 -8.15 7.10
CA TYR A 238 -14.23 -9.42 6.50
C TYR A 238 -12.82 -9.84 6.93
N VAL A 239 -11.83 -8.97 6.76
CA VAL A 239 -10.43 -9.30 7.09
C VAL A 239 -10.26 -9.54 8.59
N THR A 240 -11.00 -8.82 9.44
CA THR A 240 -11.01 -9.06 10.89
C THR A 240 -11.55 -10.45 11.22
N ALA A 241 -12.68 -10.84 10.62
CA ALA A 241 -13.25 -12.17 10.80
C ALA A 241 -12.32 -13.26 10.25
N ASN A 242 -11.72 -13.05 9.08
CA ASN A 242 -10.76 -13.98 8.49
C ASN A 242 -9.51 -14.14 9.37
N THR A 243 -9.00 -13.05 9.93
CA THR A 243 -7.86 -13.08 10.87
C THR A 243 -8.18 -13.94 12.09
N ASN A 244 -9.35 -13.75 12.70
CA ASN A 244 -9.78 -14.56 13.85
C ASN A 244 -9.90 -16.04 13.48
N ARG A 245 -10.43 -16.36 12.29
CA ARG A 245 -10.52 -17.74 11.80
C ARG A 245 -9.13 -18.35 11.59
N LEU A 246 -8.20 -17.63 10.97
CA LEU A 246 -6.84 -18.10 10.76
C LEU A 246 -6.10 -18.30 12.10
N GLU A 247 -6.31 -17.43 13.09
CA GLU A 247 -5.78 -17.61 14.44
C GLU A 247 -6.30 -18.89 15.09
N HIS A 248 -7.60 -19.17 14.97
CA HIS A 248 -8.21 -20.39 15.48
C HIS A 248 -7.67 -21.64 14.76
N GLN A 249 -7.57 -21.60 13.43
CA GLN A 249 -6.97 -22.68 12.64
C GLN A 249 -5.51 -22.93 13.02
N LEU A 250 -4.75 -21.87 13.32
CA LEU A 250 -3.38 -21.98 13.79
C LEU A 250 -3.32 -22.69 15.16
N GLN A 251 -4.26 -22.43 16.07
CA GLN A 251 -4.34 -23.12 17.36
C GLN A 251 -4.58 -24.62 17.16
N LEU A 252 -5.59 -25.00 16.36
CA LEU A 252 -5.89 -26.41 16.07
C LEU A 252 -4.73 -27.13 15.37
N LEU A 253 -4.03 -26.44 14.45
CA LEU A 253 -2.83 -26.96 13.80
C LEU A 253 -1.69 -27.17 14.79
N GLN A 254 -1.48 -26.23 15.73
CA GLN A 254 -0.47 -26.38 16.78
C GLN A 254 -0.77 -27.56 17.70
N GLU A 255 -2.02 -27.74 18.10
CA GLU A 255 -2.45 -28.92 18.87
C GLU A 255 -2.12 -30.22 18.13
N ALA A 256 -2.46 -30.29 16.84
CA ALA A 256 -2.17 -31.45 16.00
C ALA A 256 -0.66 -31.70 15.82
N VAL A 257 0.15 -30.66 15.58
CA VAL A 257 1.62 -30.76 15.49
C VAL A 257 2.20 -31.28 16.80
N ASN A 258 1.79 -30.70 17.92
CA ASN A 258 2.30 -31.06 19.25
C ASN A 258 1.95 -32.50 19.59
N SER A 259 0.70 -32.90 19.38
CA SER A 259 0.23 -34.28 19.57
C SER A 259 1.01 -35.26 18.68
N LYS A 260 1.22 -34.92 17.40
CA LYS A 260 1.96 -35.78 16.47
C LYS A 260 3.42 -35.95 16.86
N ARG A 261 4.08 -34.86 17.28
CA ARG A 261 5.47 -34.89 17.78
C ARG A 261 5.57 -35.77 19.01
N LEU A 262 4.67 -35.57 19.98
CA LEU A 262 4.64 -36.37 21.20
C LEU A 262 4.41 -37.86 20.89
N THR A 263 3.42 -38.19 20.07
CA THR A 263 3.13 -39.58 19.66
C THR A 263 4.33 -40.24 18.95
N LEU A 264 5.02 -39.51 18.06
CA LEU A 264 6.21 -40.02 17.38
C LEU A 264 7.35 -40.27 18.37
N THR A 265 7.56 -39.36 19.32
CA THR A 265 8.56 -39.51 20.39
C THR A 265 8.22 -40.69 21.30
N GLU A 266 6.97 -40.81 21.76
CA GLU A 266 6.48 -41.91 22.59
C GLU A 266 6.61 -43.25 21.89
N LYS A 267 6.26 -43.32 20.59
CA LYS A 267 6.42 -44.54 19.80
C LYS A 267 7.89 -44.94 19.67
N THR A 268 8.77 -43.97 19.43
CA THR A 268 10.23 -44.22 19.35
C THR A 268 10.76 -44.74 20.69
N ALA A 269 10.30 -44.16 21.81
CA ALA A 269 10.62 -44.63 23.16
C ALA A 269 10.09 -46.06 23.42
N GLN A 270 8.87 -46.38 22.98
CA GLN A 270 8.29 -47.72 23.15
C GLN A 270 8.99 -48.78 22.30
N GLU A 271 9.37 -48.47 21.06
CA GLU A 271 10.13 -49.38 20.19
C GLU A 271 11.51 -49.71 20.78
N ALA A 272 12.12 -48.75 21.49
CA ALA A 272 13.36 -48.96 22.23
C ALA A 272 13.23 -49.88 23.46
N ILE A 273 12.00 -50.15 23.92
CA ILE A 273 11.67 -50.97 25.12
C ILE A 273 11.14 -52.37 24.73
N SER A 274 11.21 -52.76 23.45
CA SER A 274 10.57 -53.97 22.89
C SER A 274 10.59 -55.23 23.80
N PRO A 275 9.42 -55.79 24.17
CA PRO A 275 9.27 -56.91 25.11
C PRO A 275 9.93 -58.25 24.69
N ASP A 276 10.11 -58.47 23.39
CA ASP A 276 10.53 -59.77 22.83
C ASP A 276 12.01 -60.08 23.12
N GLU A 277 12.84 -59.06 23.38
CA GLU A 277 14.22 -59.19 23.84
C GLU A 277 14.33 -59.22 25.38
N THR A 278 13.34 -58.69 26.10
CA THR A 278 13.42 -58.52 27.56
C THR A 278 13.28 -59.85 28.31
N ALA A 279 12.51 -60.82 27.80
CA ALA A 279 12.30 -62.09 28.50
C ALA A 279 13.51 -63.05 28.45
N ARG A 280 14.36 -62.96 27.42
CA ARG A 280 15.55 -63.83 27.27
C ARG A 280 16.84 -63.21 27.79
N ILE A 281 16.88 -61.88 27.94
CA ILE A 281 18.11 -61.12 28.19
C ILE A 281 18.18 -60.51 29.62
N GLN A 282 17.08 -60.54 30.39
CA GLN A 282 17.01 -60.08 31.79
C GLN A 282 17.96 -60.79 32.79
N ALA A 283 18.63 -61.88 32.40
CA ALA A 283 19.65 -62.53 33.22
C ALA A 283 21.03 -61.83 33.19
N ASN A 284 21.26 -60.89 32.26
CA ASN A 284 22.53 -60.19 32.12
C ASN A 284 22.48 -58.79 32.79
N PRO A 285 23.26 -58.53 33.85
CA PRO A 285 23.26 -57.25 34.55
C PRO A 285 23.64 -56.04 33.66
N LEU A 286 24.44 -56.25 32.60
CA LEU A 286 24.77 -55.21 31.62
C LEU A 286 23.53 -54.77 30.84
N VAL A 287 22.67 -55.71 30.44
CA VAL A 287 21.46 -55.39 29.67
C VAL A 287 20.41 -54.70 30.53
N LYS A 288 20.33 -55.04 31.83
CA LYS A 288 19.48 -54.31 32.77
C LYS A 288 19.93 -52.85 32.93
N GLN A 289 21.24 -52.59 32.94
CA GLN A 289 21.79 -51.24 33.00
C GLN A 289 21.52 -50.46 31.70
N GLU A 290 21.71 -51.08 30.53
CA GLU A 290 21.41 -50.44 29.24
C GLU A 290 19.91 -50.13 29.07
N LEU A 291 19.01 -51.00 29.55
CA LEU A 291 17.57 -50.76 29.54
C LEU A 291 17.17 -49.58 30.46
N ASP A 292 17.80 -49.43 31.62
CA ASP A 292 17.55 -48.29 32.52
C ASP A 292 18.05 -46.99 31.91
N VAL A 293 19.24 -47.01 31.27
CA VAL A 293 19.77 -45.87 30.51
C VAL A 293 18.83 -45.50 29.37
N ASN A 294 18.32 -46.49 28.62
CA ASN A 294 17.38 -46.26 27.53
C ASN A 294 16.06 -45.65 28.03
N HIS A 295 15.54 -46.13 29.15
CA HIS A 295 14.33 -45.56 29.76
C HIS A 295 14.53 -44.10 30.19
N GLN A 296 15.68 -43.79 30.78
CA GLN A 296 16.04 -42.41 31.15
C GLN A 296 16.21 -41.51 29.92
N LEU A 297 16.82 -41.99 28.85
CA LEU A 297 16.96 -41.25 27.58
C LEU A 297 15.60 -41.00 26.93
N SER A 298 14.74 -42.01 26.88
CA SER A 298 13.37 -41.91 26.38
C SER A 298 12.56 -40.87 27.15
N GLN A 299 12.61 -40.88 28.48
CA GLN A 299 11.92 -39.89 29.31
C GLN A 299 12.44 -38.47 29.06
N ARG A 300 13.77 -38.31 28.93
CA ARG A 300 14.38 -37.01 28.60
C ARG A 300 13.98 -36.51 27.21
N LEU A 301 13.84 -37.39 26.23
CA LEU A 301 13.41 -37.03 24.88
C LEU A 301 11.94 -36.58 24.85
N ILE A 302 11.06 -37.23 25.63
CA ILE A 302 9.66 -36.81 25.81
C ILE A 302 9.62 -35.41 26.42
N THR A 303 10.31 -35.18 27.55
CA THR A 303 10.35 -33.87 28.20
C THR A 303 10.96 -32.78 27.31
N ALA A 304 12.02 -33.09 26.55
CA ALA A 304 12.59 -32.16 25.57
C ALA A 304 11.61 -31.83 24.44
N THR A 305 10.79 -32.79 24.02
CA THR A 305 9.73 -32.59 23.00
C THR A 305 8.61 -31.69 23.53
N GLU A 306 8.16 -31.91 24.76
CA GLU A 306 7.14 -31.07 25.43
C GLU A 306 7.63 -29.62 25.59
N ASN A 307 8.87 -29.44 26.07
CA ASN A 307 9.49 -28.13 26.21
C ASN A 307 9.64 -27.42 24.85
N GLY A 308 10.08 -28.15 23.82
CA GLY A 308 10.18 -27.63 22.46
C GLY A 308 8.84 -27.20 21.87
N ASN A 309 7.77 -27.96 22.16
CA ASN A 309 6.40 -27.61 21.74
C ASN A 309 5.90 -26.34 22.44
N ALA A 310 6.11 -26.22 23.75
CA ALA A 310 5.76 -25.01 24.51
C ALA A 310 6.50 -23.77 24.00
N LEU A 311 7.80 -23.91 23.71
CA LEU A 311 8.62 -22.83 23.18
C LEU A 311 8.18 -22.40 21.78
N MET A 312 7.83 -23.35 20.90
CA MET A 312 7.31 -23.04 19.57
C MET A 312 6.01 -22.21 19.64
N GLN A 313 5.11 -22.57 20.56
CA GLN A 313 3.87 -21.79 20.77
C GLN A 313 4.18 -20.36 21.23
N GLN A 314 5.12 -20.19 22.15
CA GLN A 314 5.54 -18.86 22.61
C GLN A 314 6.18 -18.05 21.47
N ASN A 315 7.04 -18.68 20.66
CA ASN A 315 7.68 -18.02 19.52
C ASN A 315 6.64 -17.48 18.51
N ILE A 316 5.61 -18.28 18.19
CA ILE A 316 4.53 -17.86 17.29
C ILE A 316 3.74 -16.68 17.88
N LYS A 317 3.41 -16.71 19.18
CA LYS A 317 2.72 -15.60 19.84
C LYS A 317 3.51 -14.30 19.78
N VAL A 318 4.81 -14.37 20.10
CA VAL A 318 5.71 -13.22 20.08
C VAL A 318 5.89 -12.67 18.67
N LYS A 319 6.05 -13.55 17.67
CA LYS A 319 6.14 -13.14 16.26
C LYS A 319 4.88 -12.39 15.81
N ASN A 320 3.70 -12.96 16.05
CA ASN A 320 2.42 -12.35 15.69
C ASN A 320 2.22 -10.99 16.38
N TRP A 321 2.65 -10.85 17.62
CA TRP A 321 2.59 -9.59 18.34
C TRP A 321 3.54 -8.54 17.74
N LEU A 322 4.78 -8.92 17.44
CA LEU A 322 5.77 -8.03 16.85
C LEU A 322 5.32 -7.51 15.48
N ASP A 323 4.78 -8.39 14.64
CA ASP A 323 4.28 -8.02 13.31
C ASP A 323 3.15 -6.98 13.41
N ARG A 324 2.22 -7.13 14.37
CA ARG A 324 1.17 -6.13 14.64
C ARG A 324 1.74 -4.80 15.11
N ALA A 325 2.71 -4.82 16.02
CA ALA A 325 3.33 -3.62 16.55
C ALA A 325 4.04 -2.81 15.46
N LEU A 326 4.88 -3.48 14.64
CA LEU A 326 5.58 -2.87 13.50
C LEU A 326 4.61 -2.31 12.45
N GLN A 327 3.48 -2.98 12.24
CA GLN A 327 2.48 -2.49 11.30
C GLN A 327 1.74 -1.26 11.84
N SER A 328 1.39 -1.26 13.12
CA SER A 328 0.75 -0.09 13.76
C SER A 328 1.66 1.14 13.72
N GLU A 329 2.96 0.95 13.99
CA GLU A 329 3.96 2.01 13.88
C GLU A 329 4.02 2.61 12.47
N ARG A 330 4.09 1.77 11.43
CA ARG A 330 4.09 2.21 10.03
C ARG A 330 2.82 3.01 9.68
N ASN A 331 1.65 2.51 10.06
CA ASN A 331 0.38 3.20 9.83
C ASN A 331 0.33 4.58 10.46
N ILE A 332 0.82 4.70 11.70
CA ILE A 332 0.83 5.99 12.41
C ILE A 332 1.81 6.96 11.74
N LYS A 333 2.99 6.50 11.31
CA LYS A 333 3.94 7.34 10.57
C LYS A 333 3.34 7.88 9.27
N GLU A 334 2.63 7.05 8.51
CA GLU A 334 1.94 7.48 7.28
C GLU A 334 0.84 8.50 7.57
N GLN A 335 0.04 8.28 8.59
CA GLN A 335 -1.03 9.20 9.00
C GLN A 335 -0.47 10.53 9.52
N ILE A 336 0.66 10.53 10.24
CA ILE A 336 1.34 11.74 10.70
C ILE A 336 1.79 12.61 9.52
N ALA A 337 2.26 12.02 8.42
CA ALA A 337 2.69 12.77 7.25
C ALA A 337 1.57 13.64 6.63
N VAL A 338 0.30 13.26 6.87
CA VAL A 338 -0.89 13.89 6.30
C VAL A 338 -1.58 14.84 7.31
N LEU A 339 -1.03 15.02 8.51
CA LEU A 339 -1.63 15.83 9.60
C LEU A 339 -1.90 17.30 9.28
N ARG A 340 -1.26 17.86 8.24
CA ARG A 340 -1.39 19.28 7.89
C ARG A 340 -2.82 19.58 7.40
N GLY A 341 -3.71 19.92 8.32
CA GLY A 341 -5.05 20.45 8.02
C GLY A 341 -6.25 19.64 8.52
N SER A 342 -6.08 18.67 9.43
CA SER A 342 -7.22 17.98 10.07
C SER A 342 -7.05 17.84 11.59
N LEU A 343 -7.94 18.46 12.36
CA LEU A 343 -8.07 18.28 13.81
C LEU A 343 -8.69 16.92 14.15
N LEU A 344 -9.56 16.40 13.28
CA LEU A 344 -10.10 15.05 13.47
C LEU A 344 -8.98 14.00 13.38
N LEU A 345 -8.05 14.16 12.43
CA LEU A 345 -6.90 13.26 12.29
C LEU A 345 -6.02 13.25 13.54
N SER A 346 -5.76 14.40 14.17
CA SER A 346 -4.96 14.44 15.39
C SER A 346 -5.66 13.73 16.56
N ARG A 347 -6.99 13.84 16.67
CA ARG A 347 -7.76 13.08 17.66
C ARG A 347 -7.72 11.58 17.39
N ILE A 348 -7.90 11.17 16.13
CA ILE A 348 -7.82 9.75 15.73
C ILE A 348 -6.43 9.20 16.05
N LEU A 349 -5.36 9.92 15.72
CA LEU A 349 -3.99 9.53 16.03
C LEU A 349 -3.74 9.42 17.51
N TYR A 350 -4.25 10.36 18.31
CA TYR A 350 -4.13 10.29 19.77
C TYR A 350 -4.85 9.07 20.34
N GLN A 351 -6.03 8.72 19.83
CA GLN A 351 -6.74 7.52 20.22
C GLN A 351 -6.00 6.24 19.80
N GLN A 352 -5.43 6.21 18.59
CA GLN A 352 -4.62 5.07 18.11
C GLN A 352 -3.33 4.93 18.93
N GLN A 353 -2.70 6.04 19.32
CA GLN A 353 -1.52 6.03 20.18
C GLN A 353 -1.81 5.39 21.54
N GLN A 354 -2.99 5.59 22.11
CA GLN A 354 -3.39 4.95 23.37
C GLN A 354 -3.59 3.43 23.25
N THR A 355 -3.82 2.93 22.03
CA THR A 355 -3.97 1.49 21.76
C THR A 355 -2.66 0.82 21.34
N LEU A 356 -1.58 1.58 21.18
CA LEU A 356 -0.26 1.01 20.95
C LEU A 356 0.25 0.30 22.21
N PRO A 357 1.05 -0.76 22.05
CA PRO A 357 1.77 -1.33 23.17
C PRO A 357 2.65 -0.27 23.82
N SER A 358 2.68 -0.29 25.15
CA SER A 358 3.48 0.68 25.93
C SER A 358 4.98 0.45 25.68
N ALA A 359 5.80 1.50 25.83
CA ALA A 359 7.25 1.37 25.70
C ALA A 359 7.82 0.28 26.64
N ASP A 360 7.25 0.14 27.84
CA ASP A 360 7.63 -0.89 28.79
C ASP A 360 7.29 -2.32 28.30
N GLU A 361 6.13 -2.49 27.64
CA GLU A 361 5.74 -3.78 27.03
C GLU A 361 6.66 -4.17 25.85
N LEU A 362 7.13 -3.17 25.10
CA LEU A 362 8.10 -3.37 24.01
C LEU A 362 9.49 -3.76 24.53
N VAL A 363 9.94 -3.18 25.64
CA VAL A 363 11.20 -3.56 26.30
C VAL A 363 11.11 -4.97 26.88
N ASP A 364 10.01 -5.28 27.58
CA ASP A 364 9.77 -6.62 28.13
C ASP A 364 9.74 -7.69 27.02
N MET A 365 9.09 -7.39 25.89
CA MET A 365 9.08 -8.28 24.73
C MET A 365 10.46 -8.48 24.11
N THR A 366 11.29 -7.44 24.05
CA THR A 366 12.65 -7.53 23.50
C THR A 366 13.51 -8.47 24.34
N ASN A 367 13.39 -8.38 25.67
CA ASN A 367 14.05 -9.31 26.59
C ASN A 367 13.49 -10.72 26.43
N ARG A 368 12.16 -10.86 26.34
CA ARG A 368 11.49 -12.15 26.12
C ARG A 368 11.93 -12.83 24.82
N ILE A 369 12.15 -12.07 23.74
CA ILE A 369 12.68 -12.60 22.48
C ILE A 369 14.11 -13.14 22.66
N ALA A 370 14.95 -12.43 23.41
CA ALA A 370 16.31 -12.88 23.70
C ALA A 370 16.30 -14.18 24.53
N ASP A 371 15.48 -14.22 25.58
CA ASP A 371 15.31 -15.39 26.45
C ASP A 371 14.79 -16.60 25.65
N LEU A 372 13.76 -16.40 24.83
CA LEU A 372 13.21 -17.47 23.97
C LEU A 372 14.23 -18.02 22.98
N ARG A 373 15.12 -17.18 22.43
CA ARG A 373 16.19 -17.65 21.53
C ARG A 373 17.23 -18.48 22.29
N LEU A 374 17.54 -18.12 23.53
CA LEU A 374 18.44 -18.89 24.37
C LEU A 374 17.82 -20.24 24.74
N GLU A 375 16.58 -20.25 25.24
CA GLU A 375 15.83 -21.47 25.54
C GLU A 375 15.71 -22.38 24.29
N GLN A 376 15.48 -21.80 23.12
CA GLN A 376 15.42 -22.55 21.86
C GLN A 376 16.75 -23.23 21.53
N PHE A 377 17.86 -22.51 21.72
CA PHE A 377 19.20 -23.06 21.50
C PHE A 377 19.48 -24.22 22.47
N GLU A 378 19.16 -24.05 23.75
CA GLU A 378 19.36 -25.08 24.78
C GLU A 378 18.52 -26.33 24.52
N VAL A 379 17.23 -26.18 24.22
CA VAL A 379 16.34 -27.32 23.91
C VAL A 379 16.81 -28.06 22.67
N ASN A 380 17.24 -27.35 21.61
CA ASN A 380 17.79 -27.98 20.42
C ASN A 380 19.09 -28.74 20.73
N GLN A 381 19.98 -28.16 21.54
CA GLN A 381 21.23 -28.80 21.94
C GLN A 381 20.97 -30.08 22.76
N GLN A 382 20.04 -30.03 23.71
CA GLN A 382 19.64 -31.19 24.50
C GLN A 382 19.08 -32.30 23.60
N ARG A 383 18.17 -31.93 22.70
CA ARG A 383 17.56 -32.87 21.75
C ARG A 383 18.60 -33.53 20.84
N ASP A 384 19.53 -32.75 20.29
CA ASP A 384 20.57 -33.26 19.40
C ASP A 384 21.56 -34.17 20.15
N ALA A 385 21.89 -33.85 21.41
CA ALA A 385 22.69 -34.71 22.27
C ALA A 385 22.00 -36.04 22.62
N LEU A 386 20.66 -36.02 22.79
CA LEU A 386 19.87 -37.23 23.03
C LEU A 386 19.82 -38.12 21.77
N PHE A 387 19.56 -37.55 20.59
CA PHE A 387 19.56 -38.30 19.32
C PHE A 387 20.95 -38.88 18.96
N GLN A 388 22.03 -38.18 19.29
CA GLN A 388 23.39 -38.70 19.07
C GLN A 388 23.71 -39.87 20.01
N ASN A 389 23.23 -39.85 21.25
CA ASN A 389 23.40 -40.98 22.18
C ASN A 389 22.54 -42.19 21.78
N ASP A 390 21.29 -42.00 21.37
CA ASP A 390 20.44 -43.10 20.90
C ASP A 390 21.02 -43.77 19.64
N ALA A 391 21.56 -42.99 18.71
CA ALA A 391 22.25 -43.53 17.53
C ALA A 391 23.52 -44.33 17.90
N PHE A 392 24.22 -43.90 18.95
CA PHE A 392 25.43 -44.57 19.45
C PHE A 392 25.09 -45.90 20.15
N VAL A 393 24.08 -45.91 21.03
CA VAL A 393 23.58 -47.11 21.71
C VAL A 393 22.99 -48.12 20.70
N GLY A 394 22.28 -47.65 19.68
CA GLY A 394 21.77 -48.50 18.60
C GLY A 394 22.88 -49.12 17.72
N GLN A 395 24.04 -48.47 17.58
CA GLN A 395 25.20 -49.02 16.85
C GLN A 395 26.01 -50.01 17.70
N THR A 396 26.17 -49.76 19.00
CA THR A 396 26.87 -50.69 19.90
C THR A 396 26.05 -51.95 20.16
N GLY A 397 24.72 -51.84 20.29
CA GLY A 397 23.81 -52.99 20.40
C GLY A 397 23.81 -53.88 19.13
N ARG A 398 23.85 -53.28 17.93
CA ARG A 398 23.94 -54.03 16.66
C ARG A 398 25.30 -54.66 16.38
N ARG A 399 26.38 -54.17 17.01
CA ARG A 399 27.73 -54.75 16.91
C ARG A 399 28.02 -55.87 17.92
N ALA A 400 27.13 -56.05 18.90
CA ALA A 400 27.24 -57.08 19.94
C ALA A 400 26.45 -58.37 19.62
N HIS A 401 25.88 -58.48 18.40
CA HIS A 401 25.21 -59.67 17.88
C HIS A 401 26.06 -60.42 16.86
#